data_AF-A0A1F0MPG0-F1
#
_entry.id   AF-A0A1F0MPG0-F1
#
_cell.length_a   1.000
_cell.length_b   1.000
_cell.length_c   1.000
_cell.angle_alpha   90.00
_cell.angle_beta   90.00
_cell.angle_gamma   90.00
#
_symmetry.space_group_name_H-M   'P 1'
#
loop_
_entity.id
_entity.type
_entity.pdbx_description
1 polymer ?
#
loop_
_entity_poly.entity_id
_entity_poly.type
_entity_poly.pdbx_seq_one_letter_code
_entity_poly.pdbx_strand_id
1 'polypeptide(L)'
;MFSLLDRPAHPALLLSASLLVFPLAACGSEEFDPLETIPAFALDTPAVEVVETGERPQLLQFKDAAADKAEPWETAVEVATGLEQDVVPAEQADELGQAPAGGNVDTVTLPLTVNAAPADEPGEGETPAARAVELTVGTATHSDLSRTEELASAKDFLLRWRAAESGAISTLKLLAPGDSTEAGREAVERSLLLLASTNVVLPKDPVGVGGSWTVRNRITGASNMLRTSTYTVTAIDGDRVELDVSVEERPTQQSLSIDNEVAGELDGSSLDVETTSTTSQGSITLDLTRPLPVAGQVAATTRLIYSGTEGTSGFKVVQDVTEALTYGADA
;
A
#
# COMPACT_ATOMS: atom_id res chain seq x y z
N MET A 1 -91.32 9.00 -54.34
CA MET A 1 -90.66 8.07 -53.40
C MET A 1 -89.70 8.92 -52.56
N PHE A 2 -90.17 9.93 -51.82
CA PHE A 2 -90.81 9.88 -50.48
C PHE A 2 -89.94 9.10 -49.49
N SER A 3 -89.19 9.81 -48.63
CA SER A 3 -89.54 10.10 -47.22
C SER A 3 -89.05 8.98 -46.29
N LEU A 4 -88.63 9.16 -45.03
CA LEU A 4 -88.94 10.12 -43.96
C LEU A 4 -87.94 9.86 -42.81
N LEU A 5 -87.78 10.85 -41.92
CA LEU A 5 -87.51 10.76 -40.46
C LEU A 5 -86.14 10.17 -40.04
N ASP A 6 -85.45 10.63 -38.99
CA ASP A 6 -85.91 11.27 -37.76
C ASP A 6 -84.73 12.00 -37.07
N ARG A 7 -85.02 13.03 -36.26
CA ARG A 7 -84.10 13.65 -35.27
C ARG A 7 -84.56 13.16 -33.89
N PRO A 8 -83.70 12.91 -32.87
CA PRO A 8 -83.35 14.03 -31.96
C PRO A 8 -82.08 13.90 -31.06
N ALA A 9 -81.80 15.00 -30.34
CA ALA A 9 -81.24 15.14 -28.99
C ALA A 9 -79.71 15.17 -28.71
N HIS A 10 -79.35 16.19 -27.91
CA HIS A 10 -78.05 16.66 -27.35
C HIS A 10 -77.43 15.67 -26.33
N PRO A 11 -76.12 15.71 -25.94
CA PRO A 11 -75.46 16.87 -25.28
C PRO A 11 -73.98 17.16 -25.62
N ALA A 12 -73.57 18.37 -25.25
CA ALA A 12 -72.21 18.87 -25.29
C ALA A 12 -71.28 18.09 -24.34
N LEU A 13 -70.10 17.72 -24.84
CA LEU A 13 -69.02 17.10 -24.07
C LEU A 13 -67.85 18.08 -24.06
N LEU A 14 -67.65 18.72 -22.89
CA LEU A 14 -66.45 19.48 -22.54
C LEU A 14 -65.29 18.49 -22.39
N LEU A 15 -64.32 18.54 -23.31
CA LEU A 15 -63.05 17.82 -23.14
C LEU A 15 -62.11 18.68 -22.30
N SER A 16 -61.90 18.27 -21.04
CA SER A 16 -60.87 18.77 -20.16
C SER A 16 -59.49 18.34 -20.67
N ALA A 17 -58.62 19.29 -20.99
CA ALA A 17 -57.22 19.04 -21.29
C ALA A 17 -56.44 18.86 -19.97
N SER A 18 -56.23 17.62 -19.56
CA SER A 18 -55.33 17.28 -18.44
C SER A 18 -53.88 17.38 -18.92
N LEU A 19 -53.18 18.44 -18.52
CA LEU A 19 -51.71 18.49 -18.57
C LEU A 19 -51.14 17.45 -17.59
N LEU A 20 -50.65 16.33 -18.12
CA LEU A 20 -49.77 15.40 -17.43
C LEU A 20 -48.40 16.07 -17.29
N VAL A 21 -48.16 16.68 -16.12
CA VAL A 21 -46.81 17.04 -15.68
C VAL A 21 -46.14 15.73 -15.26
N PHE A 22 -45.24 15.21 -16.10
CA PHE A 22 -44.32 14.15 -15.70
C PHE A 22 -43.36 14.76 -14.66
N PRO A 23 -43.30 14.25 -13.42
CA PRO A 23 -42.17 14.55 -12.56
C PRO A 23 -40.94 13.95 -13.25
N LEU A 24 -39.99 14.80 -13.61
CA LEU A 24 -38.61 14.36 -13.89
C LEU A 24 -38.12 13.72 -12.59
N ALA A 25 -38.22 12.39 -12.51
CA ALA A 25 -37.44 11.61 -11.58
C ALA A 25 -35.98 11.87 -11.98
N ALA A 26 -35.27 12.65 -11.17
CA ALA A 26 -33.82 12.70 -11.21
C ALA A 26 -33.34 11.29 -10.91
N CYS A 27 -32.97 10.52 -11.94
CA CYS A 27 -32.14 9.36 -11.76
C CYS A 27 -30.84 9.87 -11.14
N GLY A 28 -30.66 9.64 -9.84
CA GLY A 28 -29.31 9.60 -9.27
C GLY A 28 -28.58 8.51 -10.04
N SER A 29 -27.62 8.89 -10.87
CA SER A 29 -26.64 7.95 -11.38
C SER A 29 -25.88 7.45 -10.16
N GLU A 30 -26.16 6.22 -9.72
CA GLU A 30 -25.21 5.49 -8.89
C GLU A 30 -23.87 5.55 -9.63
N GLU A 31 -22.91 6.23 -9.01
CA GLU A 31 -21.56 6.37 -9.55
C GLU A 31 -20.97 4.96 -9.61
N PHE A 32 -20.55 4.54 -10.80
CA PHE A 32 -20.04 3.20 -11.01
C PHE A 32 -18.73 3.04 -10.23
N ASP A 33 -18.70 2.11 -9.26
CA ASP A 33 -17.48 1.75 -8.55
C ASP A 33 -16.74 0.62 -9.30
N PRO A 34 -15.59 0.89 -9.94
CA PRO A 34 -14.85 -0.13 -10.67
C PRO A 34 -14.30 -1.24 -9.77
N LEU A 35 -14.24 -1.03 -8.46
CA LEU A 35 -13.72 -1.99 -7.47
C LEU A 35 -14.81 -2.82 -6.77
N GLU A 36 -16.10 -2.60 -7.09
CA GLU A 36 -17.21 -3.30 -6.43
C GLU A 36 -17.06 -4.82 -6.52
N THR A 37 -16.74 -5.32 -7.72
CA THR A 37 -16.64 -6.76 -8.02
C THR A 37 -15.23 -7.34 -7.83
N ILE A 38 -14.26 -6.50 -7.47
CA ILE A 38 -12.87 -6.93 -7.31
C ILE A 38 -12.70 -7.60 -5.95
N PRO A 39 -12.07 -8.79 -5.88
CA PRO A 39 -11.84 -9.48 -4.61
C PRO A 39 -11.04 -8.62 -3.63
N ALA A 40 -11.50 -8.59 -2.37
CA ALA A 40 -10.75 -7.98 -1.28
C ALA A 40 -9.70 -8.96 -0.72
N PHE A 41 -8.49 -8.45 -0.50
CA PHE A 41 -7.40 -9.16 0.17
C PHE A 41 -7.28 -8.67 1.60
N ALA A 42 -7.32 -9.59 2.56
CA ALA A 42 -7.13 -9.26 3.97
C ALA A 42 -5.64 -9.06 4.30
N LEU A 43 -5.35 -8.09 5.16
CA LEU A 43 -4.01 -7.85 5.69
C LEU A 43 -3.96 -8.20 7.18
N ASP A 44 -2.80 -8.71 7.60
CA ASP A 44 -2.53 -8.94 9.00
C ASP A 44 -2.61 -7.62 9.78
N THR A 45 -3.37 -7.60 10.86
CA THR A 45 -3.42 -6.43 11.74
C THR A 45 -2.04 -6.23 12.39
N PRO A 46 -1.42 -5.06 12.21
CA PRO A 46 -0.11 -4.78 12.78
C PRO A 46 -0.18 -4.72 14.31
N ALA A 47 0.83 -5.26 14.99
CA ALA A 47 0.96 -5.13 16.43
C ALA A 47 1.65 -3.80 16.76
N VAL A 48 0.99 -2.96 17.55
CA VAL A 48 1.47 -1.61 17.92
C VAL A 48 1.68 -1.52 19.42
N GLU A 49 2.84 -1.01 19.83
CA GLU A 49 3.23 -0.95 21.25
C GLU A 49 4.00 0.36 21.52
N VAL A 50 3.49 1.19 22.42
CA VAL A 50 4.18 2.41 22.87
C VAL A 50 5.36 2.02 23.75
N VAL A 51 6.53 2.56 23.44
CA VAL A 51 7.78 2.35 24.18
C VAL A 51 8.00 3.51 25.14
N GLU A 52 7.92 4.74 24.63
CA GLU A 52 8.05 5.97 25.42
C GLU A 52 6.93 6.95 25.08
N THR A 53 6.35 7.58 26.10
CA THR A 53 5.24 8.52 25.89
C THR A 53 5.70 9.89 25.40
N GLY A 54 6.90 10.34 25.78
CA GLY A 54 7.41 11.67 25.44
C GLY A 54 6.74 12.84 26.17
N GLU A 55 7.08 14.05 25.76
CA GLU A 55 6.59 15.30 26.35
C GLU A 55 5.24 15.74 25.77
N ARG A 56 4.31 16.16 26.64
CA ARG A 56 2.99 16.68 26.26
C ARG A 56 2.25 15.72 25.31
N PRO A 57 2.04 14.46 25.75
CA PRO A 57 1.49 13.45 24.86
C PRO A 57 0.06 13.78 24.45
N GLN A 58 -0.23 13.51 23.19
CA GLN A 58 -1.55 13.69 22.60
C GLN A 58 -1.89 12.47 21.74
N LEU A 59 -3.18 12.22 21.55
CA LEU A 59 -3.62 11.15 20.68
C LEU A 59 -3.37 11.57 19.23
N LEU A 60 -2.54 10.80 18.51
CA LEU A 60 -2.30 10.98 17.08
C LEU A 60 -3.24 10.07 16.29
N GLN A 61 -4.03 10.65 15.41
CA GLN A 61 -4.95 9.93 14.53
C GLN A 61 -5.07 10.67 13.21
N PHE A 62 -5.23 9.90 12.13
CA PHE A 62 -5.55 10.48 10.84
C PHE A 62 -6.99 11.01 10.82
N LYS A 63 -7.19 12.07 10.04
CA LYS A 63 -8.43 12.84 9.97
C LYS A 63 -8.84 12.97 8.50
N ASP A 64 -9.86 12.23 8.10
CA ASP A 64 -10.42 12.39 6.76
C ASP A 64 -11.37 13.57 6.71
N ALA A 65 -11.38 14.25 5.57
CA ALA A 65 -12.46 15.16 5.24
C ALA A 65 -13.77 14.37 5.08
N ALA A 66 -14.90 15.03 5.30
CA ALA A 66 -16.18 14.44 4.91
C ALA A 66 -16.15 14.10 3.41
N ALA A 67 -16.80 13.02 3.00
CA ALA A 67 -16.72 12.50 1.62
C ALA A 67 -17.10 13.57 0.57
N ASP A 68 -18.07 14.44 0.86
CA ASP A 68 -18.52 15.55 0.01
C ASP A 68 -17.53 16.73 -0.08
N LYS A 69 -16.44 16.68 0.69
CA LYS A 69 -15.38 17.70 0.80
C LYS A 69 -13.97 17.11 0.64
N ALA A 70 -13.87 15.83 0.34
CA ALA A 70 -12.60 15.17 0.12
C ALA A 70 -12.05 15.61 -1.24
N GLU A 71 -11.02 16.46 -1.21
CA GLU A 71 -10.31 16.89 -2.41
C GLU A 71 -9.17 15.89 -2.69
N PRO A 72 -9.00 15.44 -3.95
CA PRO A 72 -7.86 14.63 -4.33
C PRO A 72 -6.54 15.34 -4.00
N TRP A 73 -5.59 14.57 -3.48
CA TRP A 73 -4.23 15.02 -3.21
C TRP A 73 -3.26 14.37 -4.17
N GLU A 74 -2.56 15.18 -4.96
CA GLU A 74 -1.49 14.72 -5.84
C GLU A 74 -0.17 14.63 -5.08
N THR A 75 0.54 13.51 -5.24
CA THR A 75 1.87 13.28 -4.69
C THR A 75 2.66 12.33 -5.58
N ALA A 76 3.92 12.08 -5.24
CA ALA A 76 4.68 10.98 -5.81
C ALA A 76 5.40 10.18 -4.72
N VAL A 77 5.50 8.88 -4.94
CA VAL A 77 6.24 7.94 -4.11
C VAL A 77 7.27 7.24 -4.98
N GLU A 78 8.53 7.29 -4.58
CA GLU A 78 9.57 6.44 -5.16
C GLU A 78 9.70 5.17 -4.35
N VAL A 79 9.71 4.04 -5.05
CA VAL A 79 9.89 2.72 -4.48
C VAL A 79 11.18 2.13 -5.03
N ALA A 80 12.19 2.06 -4.18
CA ALA A 80 13.47 1.45 -4.52
C ALA A 80 13.53 0.03 -3.95
N THR A 81 13.86 -0.95 -4.79
CA THR A 81 14.07 -2.34 -4.36
C THR A 81 15.32 -2.93 -5.00
N GLY A 82 16.08 -3.71 -4.24
CA GLY A 82 17.31 -4.35 -4.68
C GLY A 82 17.54 -5.67 -3.97
N LEU A 83 18.16 -6.61 -4.68
CA LEU A 83 18.58 -7.91 -4.17
C LEU A 83 19.99 -8.20 -4.69
N GLU A 84 20.94 -8.25 -3.77
CA GLU A 84 22.29 -8.71 -4.06
C GLU A 84 22.49 -10.07 -3.38
N GLN A 85 23.04 -11.03 -4.12
CA GLN A 85 23.32 -12.36 -3.59
C GLN A 85 24.71 -12.79 -4.01
N ASP A 86 25.48 -13.31 -3.04
CA ASP A 86 26.82 -13.85 -3.25
C ASP A 86 27.00 -15.18 -2.50
N VAL A 87 27.99 -15.96 -2.91
CA VAL A 87 28.42 -17.19 -2.25
C VAL A 87 29.86 -17.01 -1.82
N VAL A 88 30.10 -16.96 -0.51
CA VAL A 88 31.41 -16.66 0.06
C VAL A 88 31.90 -17.82 0.93
N PRO A 89 33.23 -17.99 1.12
CA PRO A 89 33.75 -18.93 2.09
C PRO A 89 33.20 -18.68 3.50
N ALA A 90 32.99 -19.74 4.27
CA ALA A 90 32.32 -19.65 5.58
C ALA A 90 33.07 -18.72 6.55
N GLU A 91 34.40 -18.75 6.55
CA GLU A 91 35.23 -17.86 7.35
C GLU A 91 35.08 -16.38 6.97
N GLN A 92 34.82 -16.08 5.69
CA GLN A 92 34.62 -14.72 5.22
C GLN A 92 33.23 -14.20 5.59
N ALA A 93 32.21 -15.06 5.52
CA ALA A 93 30.85 -14.69 5.90
C ALA A 93 30.76 -14.22 7.35
N ASP A 94 31.48 -14.87 8.27
CA ASP A 94 31.49 -14.51 9.69
C ASP A 94 32.11 -13.13 9.96
N GLU A 95 32.93 -12.62 9.03
CA GLU A 95 33.58 -11.31 9.11
C GLU A 95 32.74 -10.17 8.50
N LEU A 96 31.68 -10.49 7.75
CA LEU A 96 30.89 -9.49 7.00
C LEU A 96 30.13 -8.51 7.89
N GLY A 97 29.87 -8.86 9.15
CA GLY A 97 29.25 -7.98 10.14
C GLY A 97 27.87 -7.48 9.72
N GLN A 98 27.60 -6.19 9.99
CA GLN A 98 26.30 -5.56 9.72
C GLN A 98 26.04 -5.42 8.21
N ALA A 99 24.77 -5.51 7.83
CA ALA A 99 24.29 -5.13 6.49
C ALA A 99 24.84 -3.75 6.05
N PRO A 100 25.15 -3.56 4.76
CA PRO A 100 25.61 -2.28 4.25
C PRO A 100 24.49 -1.22 4.37
N ALA A 101 24.88 0.06 4.37
CA ALA A 101 23.90 1.13 4.22
C ALA A 101 23.56 1.28 2.72
N GLY A 102 22.40 0.76 2.32
CA GLY A 102 21.94 0.76 0.93
C GLY A 102 22.45 -0.43 0.11
N GLY A 103 22.28 -0.36 -1.20
CA GLY A 103 22.64 -1.40 -2.16
C GLY A 103 22.30 -0.96 -3.58
N ASN A 104 22.58 -1.81 -4.57
CA ASN A 104 22.13 -1.57 -5.93
C ASN A 104 20.62 -1.81 -6.03
N VAL A 105 19.86 -0.77 -6.39
CA VAL A 105 18.40 -0.78 -6.41
C VAL A 105 17.86 -0.32 -7.76
N ASP A 106 16.77 -0.95 -8.17
CA ASP A 106 15.87 -0.41 -9.19
C ASP A 106 14.84 0.49 -8.49
N THR A 107 14.52 1.63 -9.10
CA THR A 107 13.55 2.59 -8.56
C THR A 107 12.36 2.74 -9.49
N VAL A 108 11.16 2.59 -8.95
CA VAL A 108 9.90 2.92 -9.60
C VAL A 108 9.35 4.20 -8.99
N THR A 109 9.16 5.24 -9.78
CA THR A 109 8.47 6.46 -9.35
C THR A 109 7.00 6.35 -9.69
N LEU A 110 6.14 6.45 -8.68
CA LEU A 110 4.69 6.42 -8.80
C LEU A 110 4.13 7.82 -8.56
N PRO A 111 3.71 8.56 -9.59
CA PRO A 111 2.78 9.66 -9.42
C PRO A 111 1.44 9.10 -8.92
N LEU A 112 0.87 9.69 -7.88
CA LEU A 112 -0.34 9.19 -7.23
C LEU A 112 -1.34 10.34 -7.05
N THR A 113 -2.56 10.10 -7.52
CA THR A 113 -3.74 10.84 -7.08
C THR A 113 -4.35 10.08 -5.91
N VAL A 114 -4.44 10.70 -4.74
CA VAL A 114 -4.86 10.06 -3.50
C VAL A 114 -6.17 10.67 -3.02
N ASN A 115 -7.18 9.83 -2.79
CA ASN A 115 -8.44 10.22 -2.17
C ASN A 115 -8.62 9.45 -0.85
N ALA A 116 -9.04 10.15 0.20
CA ALA A 116 -9.36 9.56 1.49
C ALA A 116 -10.69 10.09 2.00
N ALA A 117 -11.56 9.17 2.40
CA ALA A 117 -12.89 9.47 2.90
C ALA A 117 -13.28 8.49 4.02
N PRO A 118 -14.31 8.81 4.83
CA PRO A 118 -14.93 7.83 5.71
C PRO A 118 -15.34 6.59 4.92
N ALA A 119 -15.09 5.41 5.47
CA ALA A 119 -15.47 4.18 4.79
C ALA A 119 -16.99 3.98 4.80
N ASP A 120 -17.55 3.62 3.66
CA ASP A 120 -18.91 3.10 3.56
C ASP A 120 -19.03 1.69 4.18
N GLU A 121 -20.24 1.14 4.20
CA GLU A 121 -20.47 -0.26 4.59
C GLU A 121 -19.54 -1.21 3.82
N PRO A 122 -18.98 -2.24 4.47
CA PRO A 122 -18.05 -3.16 3.82
C PRO A 122 -18.74 -3.94 2.71
N GLY A 123 -18.09 -4.02 1.55
CA GLY A 123 -18.46 -4.94 0.47
C GLY A 123 -18.10 -6.40 0.79
N GLU A 124 -18.32 -7.28 -0.19
CA GLU A 124 -17.97 -8.70 -0.03
C GLU A 124 -16.45 -8.88 0.22
N GLY A 125 -16.12 -9.63 1.28
CA GLY A 125 -14.73 -9.88 1.70
C GLY A 125 -14.05 -8.70 2.41
N GLU A 126 -14.70 -7.54 2.53
CA GLU A 126 -14.17 -6.39 3.23
C GLU A 126 -14.45 -6.44 4.73
N THR A 127 -13.58 -5.80 5.51
CA THR A 127 -13.77 -5.63 6.96
C THR A 127 -14.32 -4.22 7.25
N PRO A 128 -15.22 -4.05 8.25
CA PRO A 128 -15.60 -2.73 8.74
C PRO A 128 -14.37 -1.88 9.08
N ALA A 129 -14.40 -0.61 8.70
CA ALA A 129 -13.27 0.30 8.83
C ALA A 129 -13.77 1.72 9.05
N ALA A 130 -12.89 2.60 9.52
CA ALA A 130 -13.22 4.02 9.68
C ALA A 130 -12.99 4.80 8.38
N ARG A 131 -12.02 4.37 7.57
CA ARG A 131 -11.48 5.11 6.42
C ARG A 131 -11.41 4.22 5.19
N ALA A 132 -11.70 4.79 4.03
CA ALA A 132 -11.40 4.22 2.72
C ALA A 132 -10.42 5.17 2.02
N VAL A 133 -9.30 4.62 1.56
CA VAL A 133 -8.28 5.37 0.82
C VAL A 133 -8.13 4.74 -0.56
N GLU A 134 -8.19 5.56 -1.59
CA GLU A 134 -7.98 5.18 -2.97
C GLU A 134 -6.75 5.89 -3.53
N LEU A 135 -5.92 5.13 -4.24
CA LEU A 135 -4.77 5.62 -4.97
C LEU A 135 -4.93 5.27 -6.44
N THR A 136 -4.82 6.27 -7.29
CA THR A 136 -4.76 6.13 -8.74
C THR A 136 -3.35 6.45 -9.21
N VAL A 137 -2.71 5.49 -9.88
CA VAL A 137 -1.34 5.65 -10.39
C VAL A 137 -1.36 6.47 -11.67
N GLY A 138 -0.54 7.52 -11.74
CA GLY A 138 -0.27 8.27 -12.96
C GLY A 138 0.68 7.53 -13.91
N THR A 139 1.43 8.26 -14.72
CA THR A 139 2.44 7.64 -15.58
C THR A 139 3.70 7.31 -14.77
N ALA A 140 3.82 6.07 -14.31
CA ALA A 140 4.98 5.60 -13.57
C ALA A 140 6.25 5.58 -14.44
N THR A 141 7.41 5.76 -13.79
CA THR A 141 8.73 5.71 -14.45
C THR A 141 9.67 4.75 -13.73
N HIS A 142 10.77 4.37 -14.39
CA HIS A 142 11.76 3.42 -13.87
C HIS A 142 13.18 4.00 -14.01
N SER A 143 14.07 3.69 -13.05
CA SER A 143 15.49 4.10 -13.09
C SER A 143 16.21 3.61 -14.36
N ASP A 144 15.94 2.38 -14.79
CA ASP A 144 16.22 1.89 -16.15
C ASP A 144 15.19 2.42 -17.16
N LEU A 145 15.61 3.41 -17.94
CA LEU A 145 14.78 4.08 -18.95
C LEU A 145 14.21 3.14 -20.01
N SER A 146 14.85 2.00 -20.27
CA SER A 146 14.36 1.04 -21.26
C SER A 146 13.03 0.39 -20.84
N ARG A 147 12.69 0.42 -19.55
CA ARG A 147 11.47 -0.16 -18.98
C ARG A 147 10.33 0.85 -18.81
N THR A 148 10.58 2.14 -19.09
CA THR A 148 9.60 3.21 -18.82
C THR A 148 8.32 3.05 -19.66
N GLU A 149 8.40 2.59 -20.90
CA GLU A 149 7.22 2.35 -21.74
C GLU A 149 6.34 1.22 -21.18
N GLU A 150 6.96 0.18 -20.62
CA GLU A 150 6.24 -0.93 -19.97
C GLU A 150 5.48 -0.41 -18.74
N LEU A 151 6.12 0.41 -17.91
CA LEU A 151 5.48 1.01 -16.72
C LEU A 151 4.36 2.00 -17.08
N ALA A 152 4.52 2.77 -18.16
CA ALA A 152 3.49 3.70 -18.63
C ALA A 152 2.16 2.99 -18.98
N SER A 153 2.20 1.71 -19.36
CA SER A 153 0.99 0.91 -19.62
C SER A 153 0.15 0.62 -18.38
N ALA A 154 0.71 0.81 -17.18
CA ALA A 154 0.01 0.64 -15.90
C ALA A 154 -0.57 1.95 -15.34
N LYS A 155 -0.61 3.03 -16.15
CA LYS A 155 -1.33 4.25 -15.80
C LYS A 155 -2.81 3.93 -15.51
N ASP A 156 -3.37 4.59 -14.50
CA ASP A 156 -4.72 4.41 -13.97
C ASP A 156 -4.91 3.09 -13.19
N PHE A 157 -3.81 2.46 -12.75
CA PHE A 157 -3.87 1.38 -11.77
C PHE A 157 -4.50 1.91 -10.48
N LEU A 158 -5.53 1.20 -10.00
CA LEU A 158 -6.25 1.55 -8.77
C LEU A 158 -5.85 0.61 -7.62
N LEU A 159 -5.53 1.20 -6.48
CA LEU A 159 -5.47 0.52 -5.19
C LEU A 159 -6.45 1.21 -4.26
N ARG A 160 -7.39 0.46 -3.69
CA ARG A 160 -8.22 0.94 -2.58
C ARG A 160 -7.97 0.10 -1.35
N TRP A 161 -7.76 0.73 -0.20
CA TRP A 161 -7.72 0.03 1.07
C TRP A 161 -8.69 0.61 2.09
N ARG A 162 -9.05 -0.23 3.04
CA ARG A 162 -9.85 0.11 4.21
C ARG A 162 -8.95 0.13 5.43
N ALA A 163 -9.06 1.17 6.25
CA ALA A 163 -8.19 1.37 7.39
C ALA A 163 -8.92 1.93 8.62
N ALA A 164 -8.32 1.71 9.80
CA ALA A 164 -8.69 2.41 11.02
C ALA A 164 -8.17 3.86 11.02
N GLU A 165 -8.64 4.69 11.96
CA GLU A 165 -8.12 6.05 12.20
C GLU A 165 -6.62 6.07 12.55
N SER A 166 -6.08 4.95 13.04
CA SER A 166 -4.64 4.78 13.26
C SER A 166 -3.83 4.62 11.97
N GLY A 167 -4.47 4.37 10.83
CA GLY A 167 -3.79 3.98 9.59
C GLY A 167 -3.59 2.47 9.42
N ALA A 168 -3.99 1.65 10.40
CA ALA A 168 -3.93 0.19 10.25
C ALA A 168 -4.87 -0.28 9.12
N ILE A 169 -4.30 -0.84 8.05
CA ILE A 169 -5.04 -1.38 6.91
C ILE A 169 -5.61 -2.75 7.27
N SER A 170 -6.89 -2.98 6.97
CA SER A 170 -7.57 -4.27 7.19
C SER A 170 -7.74 -5.06 5.90
N THR A 171 -8.10 -4.39 4.80
CA THR A 171 -8.36 -5.02 3.51
C THR A 171 -7.96 -4.09 2.36
N LEU A 172 -7.50 -4.66 1.25
CA LEU A 172 -7.21 -3.92 0.02
C LEU A 172 -7.80 -4.58 -1.22
N LYS A 173 -7.97 -3.79 -2.28
CA LYS A 173 -8.38 -4.20 -3.63
C LYS A 173 -7.44 -3.54 -4.64
N LEU A 174 -7.05 -4.30 -5.66
CA LEU A 174 -6.15 -3.86 -6.73
C LEU A 174 -6.85 -4.07 -8.07
N LEU A 175 -6.83 -3.05 -8.93
CA LEU A 175 -7.34 -3.14 -10.29
C LEU A 175 -6.34 -2.53 -11.25
N ALA A 176 -5.70 -3.40 -12.03
CA ALA A 176 -4.84 -3.00 -13.12
C ALA A 176 -5.69 -2.54 -14.34
N PRO A 177 -5.17 -1.60 -15.15
CA PRO A 177 -5.76 -1.26 -16.45
C PRO A 177 -5.81 -2.48 -17.37
N GLY A 178 -6.88 -2.63 -18.15
CA GLY A 178 -7.09 -3.81 -19.00
C GLY A 178 -6.07 -3.96 -20.15
N ASP A 179 -5.40 -2.88 -20.52
CA ASP A 179 -4.36 -2.81 -21.55
C ASP A 179 -2.92 -2.75 -20.98
N SER A 180 -2.77 -2.90 -19.64
CA SER A 180 -1.46 -2.96 -19.01
C SER A 180 -0.66 -4.18 -19.46
N THR A 181 0.62 -3.96 -19.76
CA THR A 181 1.57 -5.05 -19.98
C THR A 181 1.77 -5.84 -18.69
N GLU A 182 2.18 -7.10 -18.79
CA GLU A 182 2.47 -7.93 -17.61
C GLU A 182 3.59 -7.33 -16.75
N ALA A 183 4.69 -6.90 -17.37
CA ALA A 183 5.80 -6.26 -16.67
C ALA A 183 5.41 -4.94 -15.98
N GLY A 184 4.65 -4.07 -16.67
CA GLY A 184 4.16 -2.82 -16.09
C GLY A 184 3.22 -3.06 -14.91
N ARG A 185 2.28 -4.00 -15.07
CA ARG A 185 1.35 -4.40 -14.00
C ARG A 185 2.09 -4.93 -12.78
N GLU A 186 3.01 -5.88 -12.98
CA GLU A 186 3.79 -6.49 -11.90
C GLU A 186 4.61 -5.45 -11.12
N ALA A 187 5.31 -4.57 -11.84
CA ALA A 187 6.15 -3.54 -11.22
C ALA A 187 5.32 -2.56 -10.37
N VAL A 188 4.19 -2.09 -10.87
CA VAL A 188 3.30 -1.18 -10.14
C VAL A 188 2.60 -1.89 -8.98
N GLU A 189 2.07 -3.10 -9.19
CA GLU A 189 1.41 -3.87 -8.13
C GLU A 189 2.35 -4.16 -6.96
N ARG A 190 3.57 -4.62 -7.25
CA ARG A 190 4.60 -4.85 -6.24
C ARG A 190 4.95 -3.58 -5.47
N SER A 191 5.06 -2.45 -6.16
CA SER A 191 5.38 -1.15 -5.55
C SER A 191 4.26 -0.66 -4.62
N LEU A 192 3.01 -0.80 -5.05
CA LEU A 192 1.82 -0.47 -4.27
C LEU A 192 1.64 -1.39 -3.04
N LEU A 193 1.95 -2.68 -3.17
CA LEU A 193 1.91 -3.63 -2.05
C LEU A 193 3.01 -3.33 -1.01
N LEU A 194 4.21 -2.93 -1.45
CA LEU A 194 5.25 -2.47 -0.53
C LEU A 194 4.83 -1.18 0.18
N LEU A 195 4.26 -0.21 -0.54
CA LEU A 195 3.70 1.01 0.06
C LEU A 195 2.62 0.69 1.11
N ALA A 196 1.67 -0.19 0.80
CA ALA A 196 0.60 -0.57 1.73
C ALA A 196 1.14 -1.32 2.96
N SER A 197 2.07 -2.25 2.77
CA SER A 197 2.64 -3.05 3.88
C SER A 197 3.61 -2.26 4.77
N THR A 198 3.96 -1.03 4.40
CA THR A 198 4.85 -0.15 5.19
C THR A 198 4.14 1.11 5.67
N ASN A 199 2.82 1.19 5.48
CA ASN A 199 2.02 2.32 5.92
C ASN A 199 2.20 2.58 7.42
N VAL A 200 2.24 3.85 7.79
CA VAL A 200 2.43 4.26 9.18
C VAL A 200 1.17 3.95 9.99
N VAL A 201 1.37 3.27 11.13
CA VAL A 201 0.29 2.97 12.07
C VAL A 201 0.55 3.68 13.39
N LEU A 202 -0.34 4.61 13.72
CA LEU A 202 -0.28 5.42 14.93
C LEU A 202 -0.74 4.61 16.16
N PRO A 203 -0.15 4.83 17.34
CA PRO A 203 -0.55 4.13 18.55
C PRO A 203 -1.91 4.62 19.06
N LYS A 204 -2.62 3.75 19.78
CA LYS A 204 -3.88 4.13 20.46
C LYS A 204 -3.64 4.93 21.74
N ASP A 205 -2.45 4.83 22.31
CA ASP A 205 -2.06 5.58 23.49
C ASP A 205 -1.43 6.93 23.08
N PRO A 206 -1.67 8.01 23.84
CA PRO A 206 -1.08 9.31 23.57
C PRO A 206 0.45 9.28 23.53
N VAL A 207 1.03 9.95 22.54
CA VAL A 207 2.48 10.15 22.39
C VAL A 207 2.77 11.62 22.09
N GLY A 208 3.92 12.10 22.57
CA GLY A 208 4.37 13.47 22.42
C GLY A 208 5.79 13.53 21.87
N VAL A 209 6.39 14.72 21.84
CA VAL A 209 7.77 14.89 21.35
C VAL A 209 8.75 14.07 22.21
N GLY A 210 9.65 13.34 21.58
CA GLY A 210 10.53 12.36 22.21
C GLY A 210 9.86 11.02 22.55
N GLY A 211 8.54 10.90 22.34
CA GLY A 211 7.83 9.64 22.49
C GLY A 211 8.08 8.71 21.30
N SER A 212 7.98 7.41 21.54
CA SER A 212 8.24 6.39 20.54
C SER A 212 7.32 5.18 20.68
N TRP A 213 7.08 4.51 19.56
CA TRP A 213 6.31 3.26 19.52
C TRP A 213 6.85 2.32 18.43
N THR A 214 6.57 1.04 18.60
CA THR A 214 6.87 0.02 17.61
C THR A 214 5.63 -0.40 16.85
N VAL A 215 5.82 -0.72 15.57
CA VAL A 215 4.84 -1.35 14.70
C VAL A 215 5.47 -2.62 14.14
N ARG A 216 4.86 -3.77 14.40
CA ARG A 216 5.30 -5.07 13.88
C ARG A 216 4.31 -5.61 12.87
N ASN A 217 4.78 -5.89 11.66
CA ASN A 217 3.96 -6.46 10.59
C ASN A 217 4.77 -7.34 9.64
N ARG A 218 4.08 -8.11 8.82
CA ARG A 218 4.69 -8.79 7.68
C ARG A 218 4.76 -7.82 6.53
N ILE A 219 5.90 -7.79 5.86
CA ILE A 219 6.05 -7.07 4.59
C ILE A 219 5.97 -8.06 3.44
N THR A 220 5.33 -7.61 2.36
CA THR A 220 5.14 -8.37 1.14
C THR A 220 6.00 -7.72 0.06
N GLY A 221 6.83 -8.51 -0.63
CA GLY A 221 7.84 -8.00 -1.56
C GLY A 221 8.74 -9.11 -2.10
N ALA A 222 10.03 -8.82 -2.33
CA ALA A 222 11.00 -9.83 -2.80
C ALA A 222 11.35 -10.88 -1.74
N SER A 223 11.04 -10.62 -0.47
CA SER A 223 11.33 -11.54 0.63
C SER A 223 10.25 -11.41 1.70
N ASN A 224 9.75 -12.54 2.19
CA ASN A 224 8.75 -12.56 3.26
C ASN A 224 9.42 -12.27 4.60
N MET A 225 9.47 -10.99 5.00
CA MET A 225 10.05 -10.56 6.27
C MET A 225 8.96 -10.18 7.28
N LEU A 226 9.29 -10.35 8.55
CA LEU A 226 8.62 -9.64 9.63
C LEU A 226 9.43 -8.37 9.92
N ARG A 227 8.82 -7.22 9.70
CA ARG A 227 9.39 -5.90 9.96
C ARG A 227 8.94 -5.38 11.32
N THR A 228 9.87 -4.79 12.06
CA THR A 228 9.62 -3.99 13.26
C THR A 228 10.10 -2.56 12.99
N SER A 229 9.15 -1.64 12.83
CA SER A 229 9.45 -0.21 12.68
C SER A 229 9.29 0.47 14.02
N THR A 230 10.32 1.19 14.47
CA THR A 230 10.27 2.08 15.64
C THR A 230 10.15 3.51 15.15
N TYR A 231 9.04 4.17 15.48
CA TYR A 231 8.80 5.57 15.18
C TYR A 231 9.08 6.40 16.43
N THR A 232 9.82 7.50 16.29
CA THR A 232 10.09 8.45 17.37
C THR A 232 9.66 9.84 16.94
N VAL A 233 8.82 10.49 17.75
CA VAL A 233 8.32 11.84 17.45
C VAL A 233 9.43 12.86 17.67
N THR A 234 9.83 13.56 16.62
CA THR A 234 10.82 14.65 16.71
C THR A 234 10.15 16.01 16.82
N ALA A 235 8.97 16.18 16.19
CA ALA A 235 8.17 17.41 16.30
C ALA A 235 6.67 17.15 16.11
N ILE A 236 5.84 18.00 16.73
CA ILE A 236 4.39 18.09 16.48
C ILE A 236 4.01 19.57 16.34
N ASP A 237 3.44 19.94 15.19
CA ASP A 237 2.87 21.26 14.92
C ASP A 237 1.49 21.11 14.26
N GLY A 238 0.43 21.18 15.08
CA GLY A 238 -0.94 20.93 14.62
C GLY A 238 -1.10 19.52 14.08
N ASP A 239 -1.45 19.41 12.79
CA ASP A 239 -1.59 18.14 12.08
C ASP A 239 -0.27 17.64 11.46
N ARG A 240 0.81 18.44 11.52
CA ARG A 240 2.13 18.05 11.02
C ARG A 240 2.92 17.35 12.12
N VAL A 241 3.35 16.11 11.86
CA VAL A 241 4.16 15.31 12.79
C VAL A 241 5.43 14.85 12.08
N GLU A 242 6.58 15.11 12.67
CA GLU A 242 7.87 14.64 12.16
C GLU A 242 8.31 13.43 12.98
N LEU A 243 8.72 12.37 12.28
CA LEU A 243 9.07 11.08 12.86
C LEU A 243 10.43 10.63 12.36
N ASP A 244 11.32 10.29 13.29
CA ASP A 244 12.46 9.42 12.99
C ASP A 244 11.98 7.96 12.95
N VAL A 245 12.55 7.18 12.03
CA VAL A 245 12.16 5.79 11.79
C VAL A 245 13.39 4.90 11.82
N SER A 246 13.35 3.86 12.64
CA SER A 246 14.32 2.77 12.64
C SER A 246 13.60 1.47 12.29
N VAL A 247 14.23 0.66 11.45
CA VAL A 247 13.68 -0.61 10.96
C VAL A 247 14.59 -1.77 11.35
N GLU A 248 13.99 -2.83 11.87
CA GLU A 248 14.60 -4.15 12.03
C GLU A 248 13.76 -5.17 11.27
N GLU A 249 14.41 -6.12 10.60
CA GLU A 249 13.72 -7.16 9.85
C GLU A 249 14.28 -8.53 10.17
N ARG A 250 13.40 -9.52 10.08
CA ARG A 250 13.78 -10.91 10.19
C ARG A 250 12.95 -11.77 9.24
N PRO A 251 13.53 -12.81 8.65
CA PRO A 251 12.79 -13.65 7.73
C PRO A 251 11.72 -14.43 8.49
N THR A 252 10.53 -14.51 7.88
CA THR A 252 9.39 -15.25 8.43
C THR A 252 9.63 -16.76 8.44
N GLN A 253 10.51 -17.25 7.57
CA GLN A 253 10.98 -18.63 7.50
C GLN A 253 12.48 -18.65 7.74
N GLN A 254 12.93 -19.50 8.65
CA GLN A 254 14.34 -19.62 9.03
C GLN A 254 15.07 -20.70 8.22
N SER A 255 14.36 -21.44 7.38
CA SER A 255 14.90 -22.48 6.52
C SER A 255 14.30 -22.34 5.13
N LEU A 256 15.12 -22.52 4.10
CA LEU A 256 14.75 -22.51 2.69
C LEU A 256 15.03 -23.89 2.11
N SER A 257 14.02 -24.53 1.55
CA SER A 257 14.21 -25.76 0.76
C SER A 257 14.66 -25.40 -0.65
N ILE A 258 15.68 -26.10 -1.14
CA ILE A 258 16.11 -26.07 -2.54
C ILE A 258 15.37 -27.19 -3.25
N ASP A 259 14.18 -26.91 -3.77
CA ASP A 259 13.37 -27.87 -4.53
C ASP A 259 13.43 -27.51 -6.01
N ASN A 260 14.55 -27.84 -6.65
CA ASN A 260 14.80 -27.51 -8.04
C ASN A 260 15.77 -28.51 -8.68
N GLU A 261 15.27 -29.30 -9.64
CA GLU A 261 16.06 -30.31 -10.35
C GLU A 261 17.33 -29.72 -11.01
N VAL A 262 17.34 -28.43 -11.38
CA VAL A 262 18.55 -27.79 -11.95
C VAL A 262 19.64 -27.53 -10.91
N ALA A 263 19.32 -27.61 -9.61
CA ALA A 263 20.26 -27.46 -8.52
C ALA A 263 21.12 -28.73 -8.30
N GLY A 264 20.84 -29.81 -9.03
CA GLY A 264 21.67 -31.02 -9.04
C GLY A 264 21.71 -31.70 -7.66
N GLU A 265 22.91 -31.85 -7.09
CA GLU A 265 23.09 -32.48 -5.78
C GLU A 265 22.48 -31.69 -4.61
N LEU A 266 22.12 -30.43 -4.84
CA LEU A 266 21.44 -29.58 -3.87
C LEU A 266 19.92 -29.71 -3.95
N ASP A 267 19.37 -30.43 -4.92
CA ASP A 267 17.93 -30.66 -5.01
C ASP A 267 17.43 -31.50 -3.81
N GLY A 268 16.43 -30.99 -3.11
CA GLY A 268 15.92 -31.50 -1.84
C GLY A 268 16.77 -31.15 -0.60
N SER A 269 17.81 -30.31 -0.74
CA SER A 269 18.59 -29.82 0.41
C SER A 269 17.96 -28.57 1.04
N SER A 270 18.40 -28.20 2.25
CA SER A 270 17.93 -26.98 2.94
C SER A 270 19.06 -26.04 3.34
N LEU A 271 18.73 -24.76 3.34
CA LEU A 271 19.56 -23.65 3.81
C LEU A 271 18.90 -23.01 5.03
N ASP A 272 19.62 -22.91 6.14
CA ASP A 272 19.14 -22.25 7.35
C ASP A 272 19.73 -20.85 7.48
N VAL A 273 18.91 -19.91 7.92
CA VAL A 273 19.33 -18.56 8.29
C VAL A 273 20.19 -18.66 9.54
N GLU A 274 21.47 -18.34 9.39
CA GLU A 274 22.43 -18.33 10.49
C GLU A 274 22.50 -16.94 11.15
N THR A 275 22.51 -15.89 10.33
CA THR A 275 22.58 -14.51 10.81
C THR A 275 21.62 -13.63 10.03
N THR A 276 21.00 -12.68 10.74
CA THR A 276 20.24 -11.58 10.15
C THR A 276 20.72 -10.27 10.77
N SER A 277 20.95 -9.27 9.94
CA SER A 277 21.22 -7.90 10.40
C SER A 277 20.56 -6.89 9.49
N THR A 278 20.04 -5.80 10.05
CA THR A 278 19.38 -4.73 9.30
C THR A 278 20.09 -3.41 9.56
N THR A 279 20.48 -2.71 8.50
CA THR A 279 20.88 -1.32 8.56
C THR A 279 19.75 -0.48 8.02
N SER A 280 19.26 0.48 8.79
CA SER A 280 18.14 1.33 8.39
C SER A 280 18.38 2.79 8.71
N GLN A 281 17.74 3.65 7.92
CA GLN A 281 17.67 5.08 8.15
C GLN A 281 16.30 5.55 7.68
N GLY A 282 15.62 6.37 8.49
CA GLY A 282 14.37 6.96 8.06
C GLY A 282 14.01 8.20 8.84
N SER A 283 13.41 9.15 8.13
CA SER A 283 12.75 10.32 8.68
C SER A 283 11.61 10.67 7.75
N ILE A 284 10.41 10.77 8.29
CA ILE A 284 9.19 11.09 7.53
C ILE A 284 8.41 12.21 8.18
N THR A 285 7.66 12.93 7.35
CA THR A 285 6.67 13.92 7.79
C THR A 285 5.28 13.40 7.49
N LEU A 286 4.44 13.36 8.52
CA LEU A 286 3.01 13.16 8.39
C LEU A 286 2.29 14.51 8.35
N ASP A 287 1.26 14.59 7.51
CA ASP A 287 0.12 15.49 7.72
C ASP A 287 -1.06 14.58 8.08
N LEU A 288 -1.59 14.71 9.29
CA LEU A 288 -2.67 13.84 9.76
C LEU A 288 -3.97 13.99 8.94
N THR A 289 -4.08 14.99 8.07
CA THR A 289 -5.18 15.15 7.12
C THR A 289 -4.93 14.46 5.77
N ARG A 290 -3.82 13.72 5.65
CA ARG A 290 -3.43 12.93 4.47
C ARG A 290 -3.17 11.48 4.87
N PRO A 291 -3.54 10.50 4.03
CA PRO A 291 -3.41 9.09 4.37
C PRO A 291 -1.98 8.55 4.22
N LEU A 292 -1.09 9.27 3.53
CA LEU A 292 0.32 8.93 3.39
C LEU A 292 1.20 10.02 4.02
N PRO A 293 2.46 9.70 4.37
CA PRO A 293 3.48 10.72 4.61
C PRO A 293 3.58 11.69 3.44
N VAL A 294 3.78 12.97 3.74
CA VAL A 294 3.85 14.06 2.74
C VAL A 294 5.29 14.36 2.31
N ALA A 295 6.28 13.87 3.05
CA ALA A 295 7.70 14.02 2.74
C ALA A 295 8.56 13.01 3.51
N GLY A 296 9.78 12.80 3.03
CA GLY A 296 10.83 12.04 3.72
C GLY A 296 11.04 10.66 3.15
N GLN A 297 11.84 9.85 3.84
CA GLN A 297 12.23 8.52 3.37
C GLN A 297 12.31 7.51 4.52
N VAL A 298 12.01 6.25 4.22
CA VAL A 298 12.40 5.11 5.05
C VAL A 298 13.17 4.14 4.17
N ALA A 299 14.40 3.82 4.54
CA ALA A 299 15.27 2.89 3.83
C ALA A 299 15.82 1.83 4.79
N ALA A 300 15.88 0.59 4.32
CA ALA A 300 16.47 -0.53 5.05
C ALA A 300 17.20 -1.47 4.09
N THR A 301 18.35 -1.96 4.54
CA THR A 301 19.05 -3.08 3.93
C THR A 301 19.19 -4.18 4.97
N THR A 302 18.67 -5.37 4.65
CA THR A 302 18.73 -6.55 5.50
C THR A 302 19.64 -7.59 4.89
N ARG A 303 20.69 -7.96 5.63
CA ARG A 303 21.61 -9.04 5.30
C ARG A 303 21.15 -10.34 5.94
N LEU A 304 21.02 -11.37 5.12
CA LEU A 304 20.77 -12.74 5.51
C LEU A 304 21.99 -13.57 5.16
N ILE A 305 22.50 -14.33 6.11
CA ILE A 305 23.55 -15.32 5.87
C ILE A 305 22.92 -16.69 6.05
N TYR A 306 22.96 -17.50 5.01
CA TYR A 306 22.46 -18.86 5.02
C TYR A 306 23.58 -19.88 5.02
N SER A 307 23.37 -20.98 5.75
CA SER A 307 24.25 -22.14 5.83
C SER A 307 23.51 -23.42 5.47
N GLY A 308 24.18 -24.39 4.86
CA GLY A 308 23.56 -25.67 4.52
C GLY A 308 23.34 -26.57 5.73
N THR A 309 22.21 -27.27 5.76
CA THR A 309 21.94 -28.32 6.75
C THR A 309 22.75 -29.57 6.38
N GLU A 310 23.86 -29.80 7.10
CA GLU A 310 24.81 -30.91 6.95
C GLU A 310 25.92 -30.75 5.87
N GLY A 311 27.18 -30.73 6.33
CA GLY A 311 28.35 -31.16 5.56
C GLY A 311 28.88 -30.23 4.45
N THR A 312 28.18 -29.18 4.06
CA THR A 312 28.66 -28.15 3.11
C THR A 312 29.50 -27.09 3.84
N SER A 313 30.50 -27.53 4.60
CA SER A 313 31.18 -26.73 5.63
C SER A 313 32.17 -25.67 5.13
N GLY A 314 32.09 -25.26 3.85
CA GLY A 314 33.06 -24.36 3.23
C GLY A 314 32.50 -23.03 2.76
N PHE A 315 31.19 -22.91 2.50
CA PHE A 315 30.59 -21.73 1.88
C PHE A 315 29.26 -21.35 2.53
N LYS A 316 28.93 -20.07 2.50
CA LYS A 316 27.64 -19.51 2.93
C LYS A 316 27.06 -18.63 1.83
N VAL A 317 25.74 -18.59 1.74
CA VAL A 317 25.04 -17.67 0.85
C VAL A 317 24.78 -16.38 1.61
N VAL A 318 25.20 -15.25 1.07
CA VAL A 318 24.96 -13.93 1.63
C VAL A 318 23.96 -13.24 0.72
N GLN A 319 22.86 -12.77 1.30
CA GLN A 319 21.82 -12.07 0.57
C GLN A 319 21.54 -10.73 1.24
N ASP A 320 21.72 -9.65 0.51
CA ASP A 320 21.39 -8.30 0.95
C ASP A 320 20.12 -7.85 0.21
N VAL A 321 19.04 -7.65 0.97
CA VAL A 321 17.75 -7.15 0.47
C VAL A 321 17.65 -5.67 0.83
N THR A 322 17.58 -4.79 -0.16
CA THR A 322 17.45 -3.35 0.04
C THR A 322 16.09 -2.86 -0.40
N GLU A 323 15.41 -2.10 0.46
CA GLU A 323 14.14 -1.46 0.16
C GLU A 323 14.16 -0.01 0.66
N ALA A 324 13.60 0.90 -0.12
CA ALA A 324 13.35 2.26 0.32
C ALA A 324 12.05 2.83 -0.25
N LEU A 325 11.38 3.66 0.55
CA LEU A 325 10.24 4.47 0.14
C LEU A 325 10.55 5.92 0.38
N THR A 326 10.49 6.72 -0.68
CA THR A 326 10.61 8.18 -0.61
C THR A 326 9.26 8.82 -0.91
N TYR A 327 8.80 9.69 -0.01
CA TYR A 327 7.53 10.41 -0.13
C TYR A 327 7.75 11.85 -0.55
N GLY A 328 6.81 12.38 -1.34
CA GLY A 328 6.89 13.76 -1.83
C GLY A 328 8.05 13.94 -2.82
N ALA A 329 8.35 12.89 -3.59
CA ALA A 329 9.33 12.96 -4.66
C ALA A 329 8.86 13.94 -5.75
N ASP A 330 9.79 14.50 -6.52
CA ASP A 330 9.46 15.27 -7.70
C ASP A 330 8.91 14.30 -8.78
N ALA A 331 7.67 14.53 -9.23
CA ALA A 331 7.02 13.73 -10.28
C ALA A 331 7.50 14.09 -11.69
#